data_AF-A3TG89-F1
#
_entry.id   AF-A3TG89-F1
#
_cell.length_a   1.000
_cell.length_b   1.000
_cell.length_c   1.000
_cell.angle_alpha   90.00
_cell.angle_beta   90.00
_cell.angle_gamma   90.00
#
_symmetry.space_group_name_H-M   'P 1'
#
loop_
_entity.id
_entity.type
_entity.pdbx_description
1 polymer ?
#
loop_
_entity_poly.entity_id
_entity_poly.type
_entity_poly.pdbx_seq_one_letter_code
_entity_poly.pdbx_strand_id
1 'polypeptide(L)'
;MSDNTISNTGPDGKDNAAAPAPPLPASIDPVQAAQGTPGVEGKKSCSVQPGQGNPGVHGNTGIKGQDGGTPGNGNQIKIDLAVMEGHYVLTVKGGNAGNGGPGGTGGTGQDGGPPGSKPSDCSANASGPAGPGGKGGTGGDGPDGGDAGDIYITFAQGSPTFAATIQPGTGGSSGNPGAGGAPGAGTGGGGSLGGGDYGHKGVAGKGGQFFLNGKKQNPS
;
A
#
# COMPACT_ATOMS: atom_id res chain seq x y z
N MET A 1 -39.27 -30.70 -0.33
CA MET A 1 -39.36 -29.98 0.96
C MET A 1 -38.70 -28.63 0.76
N SER A 2 -39.22 -27.57 1.38
CA SER A 2 -38.58 -26.24 1.32
C SER A 2 -37.41 -26.18 2.29
N ASP A 3 -36.28 -25.66 1.83
CA ASP A 3 -35.10 -25.45 2.67
C ASP A 3 -35.29 -24.25 3.59
N ASN A 4 -34.88 -24.41 4.85
CA ASN A 4 -34.81 -23.31 5.81
C ASN A 4 -33.38 -22.74 5.79
N THR A 5 -33.20 -21.58 5.17
CA THR A 5 -31.86 -20.99 4.99
C THR A 5 -31.56 -19.93 6.05
N ILE A 6 -30.42 -20.05 6.72
CA ILE A 6 -29.90 -19.07 7.67
C ILE A 6 -28.46 -18.74 7.26
N SER A 7 -28.17 -17.45 7.06
CA SER A 7 -26.85 -17.00 6.62
C SER A 7 -26.34 -15.84 7.47
N ASN A 8 -25.07 -15.91 7.86
CA ASN A 8 -24.36 -14.86 8.56
C ASN A 8 -23.01 -14.61 7.89
N THR A 9 -22.88 -13.47 7.21
CA THR A 9 -21.67 -13.11 6.49
C THR A 9 -21.11 -11.82 7.06
N GLY A 10 -19.83 -11.85 7.45
CA GLY A 10 -19.10 -10.64 7.84
C GLY A 10 -18.98 -9.68 6.65
N PRO A 11 -19.03 -8.36 6.88
CA PRO A 11 -18.88 -7.38 5.80
C PRO A 11 -17.48 -7.46 5.19
N ASP A 12 -17.41 -7.32 3.87
CA ASP A 12 -16.14 -7.22 3.15
C ASP A 12 -15.44 -5.88 3.42
N GLY A 13 -14.12 -5.91 3.38
CA GLY A 13 -13.26 -4.74 3.48
C GLY A 13 -13.28 -3.89 2.21
N LYS A 14 -13.02 -2.58 2.36
CA LYS A 14 -12.89 -1.66 1.21
C LYS A 14 -11.70 -2.05 0.34
N ASP A 15 -11.93 -2.28 -0.95
CA ASP A 15 -10.87 -2.52 -1.92
C ASP A 15 -10.26 -1.22 -2.43
N ASN A 16 -8.94 -1.06 -2.31
CA ASN A 16 -8.19 0.08 -2.82
C ASN A 16 -7.25 -0.29 -3.98
N ALA A 17 -7.31 -1.51 -4.54
CA ALA A 17 -6.44 -1.91 -5.67
C ALA A 17 -6.59 -0.99 -6.91
N ALA A 18 -7.80 -0.47 -7.15
CA ALA A 18 -8.09 0.44 -8.26
C ALA A 18 -8.02 1.93 -7.85
N ALA A 19 -7.64 2.23 -6.60
CA ALA A 19 -7.46 3.61 -6.18
C ALA A 19 -6.30 4.25 -6.98
N PRO A 20 -6.43 5.52 -7.38
CA PRO A 20 -5.32 6.21 -8.02
C PRO A 20 -4.12 6.22 -7.07
N ALA A 21 -2.92 6.11 -7.64
CA ALA A 21 -1.71 6.32 -6.87
C ALA A 21 -1.77 7.70 -6.17
N PRO A 22 -1.23 7.80 -4.94
CA PRO A 22 -1.09 9.08 -4.27
C PRO A 22 -0.44 10.13 -5.19
N PRO A 23 -0.79 11.41 -5.03
CA PRO A 23 -0.16 12.48 -5.80
C PRO A 23 1.35 12.47 -5.57
N LEU A 24 2.08 13.03 -6.54
CA LEU A 24 3.51 13.23 -6.39
C LEU A 24 3.79 14.01 -5.10
N PRO A 25 4.86 13.65 -4.35
CA PRO A 25 5.29 14.47 -3.24
C PRO A 25 5.67 15.87 -3.78
N ALA A 26 5.61 16.88 -2.89
CA ALA A 26 6.00 18.24 -3.26
C ALA A 26 7.38 18.24 -3.94
N SER A 27 7.52 19.01 -5.01
CA SER A 27 8.81 19.23 -5.66
C SER A 27 9.76 19.95 -4.72
N ILE A 28 11.06 19.73 -4.91
CA ILE A 28 12.09 20.49 -4.18
C ILE A 28 12.03 21.95 -4.63
N ASP A 29 11.97 22.87 -3.66
CA ASP A 29 12.00 24.31 -3.88
C ASP A 29 13.21 24.91 -3.14
N PRO A 30 14.15 25.57 -3.84
CA PRO A 30 14.19 25.79 -5.30
C PRO A 30 14.50 24.51 -6.09
N VAL A 31 14.03 24.45 -7.33
CA VAL A 31 14.30 23.32 -8.26
C VAL A 31 15.79 23.24 -8.65
N GLN A 32 16.54 24.34 -8.51
CA GLN A 32 17.96 24.42 -8.80
C GLN A 32 18.77 24.80 -7.56
N ALA A 33 19.87 24.09 -7.33
CA ALA A 33 20.80 24.40 -6.25
C ALA A 33 21.53 25.74 -6.48
N ALA A 34 22.17 26.23 -5.43
CA ALA A 34 22.82 27.54 -5.47
C ALA A 34 23.99 27.60 -6.46
N GLN A 35 24.17 28.79 -7.05
CA GLN A 35 25.27 29.09 -7.95
C GLN A 35 26.63 28.99 -7.22
N GLY A 36 27.65 28.58 -7.98
CA GLY A 36 29.04 28.66 -7.52
C GLY A 36 29.52 30.10 -7.29
N THR A 37 30.65 30.25 -6.61
CA THR A 37 31.22 31.58 -6.33
C THR A 37 31.63 32.29 -7.61
N PRO A 38 31.30 33.57 -7.82
CA PRO A 38 31.76 34.32 -9.01
C PRO A 38 33.28 34.35 -9.13
N GLY A 39 33.79 34.35 -10.37
CA GLY A 39 35.19 34.65 -10.61
C GLY A 39 35.50 36.13 -10.41
N VAL A 40 36.78 36.46 -10.21
CA VAL A 40 37.26 37.83 -10.05
C VAL A 40 38.34 38.11 -11.09
N GLU A 41 38.21 39.23 -11.79
CA GLU A 41 39.18 39.67 -12.79
C GLU A 41 40.36 40.38 -12.10
N GLY A 42 41.57 40.12 -12.58
CA GLY A 42 42.79 40.87 -12.25
C GLY A 42 43.23 41.73 -13.42
N LYS A 43 44.31 42.51 -13.26
CA LYS A 43 44.73 43.51 -14.27
C LYS A 43 45.05 42.94 -15.67
N LYS A 44 45.45 41.67 -15.78
CA LYS A 44 45.80 40.97 -17.04
C LYS A 44 45.50 39.46 -17.00
N SER A 45 44.75 39.00 -16.01
CA SER A 45 44.53 37.58 -15.75
C SER A 45 43.38 37.38 -14.79
N CYS A 46 42.77 36.20 -14.78
CA CYS A 46 41.83 35.81 -13.72
C CYS A 46 42.54 35.79 -12.36
N SER A 47 42.02 36.56 -11.38
CA SER A 47 42.55 36.55 -10.01
C SER A 47 41.91 35.45 -9.16
N VAL A 48 40.63 35.14 -9.39
CA VAL A 48 39.90 34.02 -8.77
C VAL A 48 39.05 33.35 -9.84
N GLN A 49 39.22 32.03 -10.05
CA GLN A 49 38.37 31.29 -10.98
C GLN A 49 36.94 31.17 -10.44
N PRO A 50 35.91 31.19 -11.30
CA PRO A 50 34.56 30.88 -10.88
C PRO A 50 34.48 29.50 -10.23
N GLY A 51 33.69 29.37 -9.16
CA GLY A 51 33.44 28.11 -8.48
C GLY A 51 32.48 27.21 -9.27
N GLN A 52 32.56 25.91 -9.04
CA GLN A 52 31.55 24.97 -9.49
C GLN A 52 30.21 25.28 -8.80
N GLY A 53 29.09 25.04 -9.48
CA GLY A 53 27.77 25.11 -8.84
C GLY A 53 27.60 24.07 -7.73
N ASN A 54 26.68 24.34 -6.80
CA ASN A 54 26.42 23.42 -5.69
C ASN A 54 25.70 22.15 -6.18
N PRO A 55 25.93 20.99 -5.54
CA PRO A 55 25.19 19.77 -5.86
C PRO A 55 23.71 19.93 -5.54
N GLY A 56 22.87 19.35 -6.39
CA GLY A 56 21.45 19.18 -6.12
C GLY A 56 21.20 18.16 -5.01
N VAL A 57 20.10 18.32 -4.27
CA VAL A 57 19.63 17.34 -3.27
C VAL A 57 18.67 16.30 -3.88
N HIS A 58 18.48 15.19 -3.16
CA HIS A 58 17.61 14.10 -3.61
C HIS A 58 16.12 14.47 -3.57
N GLY A 59 15.36 13.91 -4.52
CA GLY A 59 13.90 14.01 -4.59
C GLY A 59 13.19 13.44 -3.35
N ASN A 60 12.02 13.98 -3.04
CA ASN A 60 11.21 13.48 -1.93
C ASN A 60 10.73 12.05 -2.18
N THR A 61 10.57 11.26 -1.11
CA THR A 61 10.02 9.91 -1.21
C THR A 61 8.53 9.96 -1.56
N GLY A 62 8.08 9.04 -2.41
CA GLY A 62 6.67 8.89 -2.77
C GLY A 62 5.79 8.50 -1.58
N ILE A 63 4.52 8.85 -1.64
CA ILE A 63 3.57 8.61 -0.55
C ILE A 63 3.13 7.13 -0.56
N LYS A 64 2.91 6.55 0.62
CA LYS A 64 2.36 5.18 0.75
C LYS A 64 0.98 5.08 0.10
N GLY A 65 0.72 3.96 -0.59
CA GLY A 65 -0.62 3.61 -1.06
C GLY A 65 -1.62 3.43 0.08
N GLN A 66 -2.91 3.52 -0.22
CA GLN A 66 -3.97 3.32 0.78
C GLN A 66 -4.06 1.84 1.16
N ASP A 67 -4.11 1.53 2.46
CA ASP A 67 -4.31 0.16 2.94
C ASP A 67 -5.72 -0.33 2.59
N GLY A 68 -5.86 -1.62 2.31
CA GLY A 68 -7.14 -2.28 2.15
C GLY A 68 -7.95 -2.22 3.44
N GLY A 69 -9.28 -2.23 3.33
CA GLY A 69 -10.16 -2.22 4.48
C GLY A 69 -10.14 -3.56 5.21
N THR A 70 -10.11 -3.51 6.55
CA THR A 70 -10.28 -4.70 7.40
C THR A 70 -11.70 -5.23 7.26
N PRO A 71 -11.90 -6.52 6.97
CA PRO A 71 -13.22 -7.12 6.92
C PRO A 71 -13.79 -7.35 8.32
N GLY A 72 -15.10 -7.60 8.39
CA GLY A 72 -15.74 -8.08 9.62
C GLY A 72 -15.75 -9.60 9.72
N ASN A 73 -15.81 -10.11 10.95
CA ASN A 73 -16.01 -11.53 11.21
C ASN A 73 -17.45 -11.95 10.92
N GLY A 74 -17.65 -13.21 10.54
CA GLY A 74 -18.97 -13.83 10.56
C GLY A 74 -19.42 -14.04 12.00
N ASN A 75 -20.66 -13.71 12.34
CA ASN A 75 -21.15 -13.96 13.71
C ASN A 75 -21.54 -15.42 13.87
N GLN A 76 -21.61 -15.85 15.13
CA GLN A 76 -22.09 -17.18 15.47
C GLN A 76 -23.58 -17.31 15.15
N ILE A 77 -23.99 -18.50 14.70
CA ILE A 77 -25.40 -18.90 14.64
C ILE A 77 -25.69 -19.74 15.89
N LYS A 78 -26.72 -19.37 16.66
CA LYS A 78 -27.20 -20.14 17.82
C LYS A 78 -28.69 -20.38 17.70
N ILE A 79 -29.09 -21.64 17.60
CA ILE A 79 -30.48 -22.07 17.47
C ILE A 79 -30.77 -23.03 18.62
N ASP A 80 -31.79 -22.72 19.41
CA ASP A 80 -32.29 -23.57 20.49
C ASP A 80 -33.81 -23.70 20.34
N LEU A 81 -34.28 -24.91 20.05
CA LEU A 81 -35.68 -25.18 19.74
C LEU A 81 -36.15 -26.46 20.43
N ALA A 82 -37.39 -26.47 20.92
CA ALA A 82 -37.96 -27.68 21.51
C ALA A 82 -38.16 -28.79 20.46
N VAL A 83 -38.64 -28.43 19.27
CA VAL A 83 -38.88 -29.34 18.14
C VAL A 83 -38.30 -28.73 16.87
N MET A 84 -37.57 -29.52 16.09
CA MET A 84 -36.95 -29.08 14.85
C MET A 84 -37.16 -30.13 13.76
N GLU A 85 -37.71 -29.74 12.61
CA GLU A 85 -38.06 -30.66 11.52
C GLU A 85 -37.69 -30.07 10.16
N GLY A 86 -37.48 -30.95 9.18
CA GLY A 86 -37.14 -30.55 7.81
C GLY A 86 -35.65 -30.36 7.58
N HIS A 87 -35.31 -29.72 6.47
CA HIS A 87 -33.93 -29.51 6.03
C HIS A 87 -33.50 -28.05 6.24
N TYR A 88 -32.29 -27.86 6.75
CA TYR A 88 -31.71 -26.56 7.09
C TYR A 88 -30.39 -26.33 6.35
N VAL A 89 -30.28 -25.18 5.69
CA VAL A 89 -29.06 -24.73 5.02
C VAL A 89 -28.47 -23.58 5.83
N LEU A 90 -27.29 -23.80 6.40
CA LEU A 90 -26.66 -22.87 7.33
C LEU A 90 -25.37 -22.36 6.71
N THR A 91 -25.17 -21.05 6.70
CA THR A 91 -23.94 -20.44 6.19
C THR A 91 -23.38 -19.47 7.22
N VAL A 92 -22.12 -19.66 7.59
CA VAL A 92 -21.36 -18.64 8.33
C VAL A 92 -20.07 -18.34 7.57
N LYS A 93 -19.88 -17.07 7.23
CA LYS A 93 -18.73 -16.63 6.46
C LYS A 93 -18.07 -15.39 7.07
N GLY A 94 -16.75 -15.39 7.14
CA GLY A 94 -15.97 -14.17 7.41
C GLY A 94 -15.88 -13.27 6.18
N GLY A 95 -15.85 -11.96 6.38
CA GLY A 95 -15.72 -11.00 5.27
C GLY A 95 -14.34 -11.11 4.59
N ASN A 96 -14.31 -10.88 3.29
CA ASN A 96 -13.06 -10.80 2.53
C ASN A 96 -12.39 -9.45 2.78
N ALA A 97 -11.09 -9.45 3.05
CA ALA A 97 -10.32 -8.21 3.17
C ALA A 97 -10.21 -7.47 1.84
N GLY A 98 -10.12 -6.14 1.92
CA GLY A 98 -9.85 -5.31 0.75
C GLY A 98 -8.38 -5.38 0.33
N ASN A 99 -8.06 -5.11 -0.94
CA ASN A 99 -6.67 -5.04 -1.37
C ASN A 99 -6.09 -3.65 -1.09
N GLY A 100 -4.77 -3.58 -0.86
CA GLY A 100 -4.02 -2.34 -0.77
C GLY A 100 -3.88 -1.65 -2.14
N GLY A 101 -3.82 -0.33 -2.12
CA GLY A 101 -3.63 0.51 -3.31
C GLY A 101 -2.17 0.76 -3.69
N PRO A 102 -1.89 1.25 -4.90
CA PRO A 102 -0.53 1.50 -5.36
C PRO A 102 0.17 2.63 -4.58
N GLY A 103 1.48 2.51 -4.42
CA GLY A 103 2.34 3.58 -3.90
C GLY A 103 2.54 4.72 -4.89
N GLY A 104 2.80 5.92 -4.38
CA GLY A 104 3.05 7.11 -5.19
C GLY A 104 4.47 7.15 -5.78
N THR A 105 4.65 7.80 -6.92
CA THR A 105 5.98 7.98 -7.53
C THR A 105 6.84 8.94 -6.69
N GLY A 106 8.15 8.67 -6.60
CA GLY A 106 9.11 9.57 -5.96
C GLY A 106 9.24 10.91 -6.69
N GLY A 107 9.59 11.96 -5.95
CA GLY A 107 9.80 13.30 -6.50
C GLY A 107 11.07 13.39 -7.35
N THR A 108 11.12 14.33 -8.29
CA THR A 108 12.33 14.61 -9.08
C THR A 108 13.44 15.17 -8.18
N GLY A 109 14.69 14.79 -8.46
CA GLY A 109 15.86 15.37 -7.81
C GLY A 109 16.07 16.84 -8.17
N GLN A 110 16.76 17.59 -7.31
CA GLN A 110 17.11 18.98 -7.58
C GLN A 110 18.17 19.07 -8.67
N ASP A 111 18.07 20.07 -9.54
CA ASP A 111 19.11 20.39 -10.49
C ASP A 111 20.37 20.89 -9.76
N GLY A 112 21.54 20.53 -10.28
CA GLY A 112 22.80 21.11 -9.86
C GLY A 112 22.85 22.60 -10.15
N GLY A 113 23.50 23.34 -9.26
CA GLY A 113 23.62 24.78 -9.38
C GLY A 113 24.43 25.20 -10.62
N PRO A 114 24.19 26.40 -11.16
CA PRO A 114 25.01 26.89 -12.25
C PRO A 114 26.44 27.19 -11.76
N PRO A 115 27.46 27.17 -12.64
CA PRO A 115 28.78 27.65 -12.28
C PRO A 115 28.75 29.13 -11.88
N GLY A 116 29.75 29.56 -11.12
CA GLY A 116 29.96 30.99 -10.85
C GLY A 116 30.09 31.80 -12.13
N SER A 117 29.67 33.06 -12.08
CA SER A 117 29.77 33.99 -13.22
C SER A 117 31.22 34.11 -13.70
N LYS A 118 31.42 34.10 -15.01
CA LYS A 118 32.74 34.08 -15.67
C LYS A 118 33.15 35.46 -16.21
N PRO A 119 34.14 36.14 -15.60
CA PRO A 119 34.79 37.31 -16.21
C PRO A 119 35.54 36.98 -17.52
N SER A 120 35.87 37.99 -18.33
CA SER A 120 36.53 37.84 -19.64
C SER A 120 37.81 37.02 -19.59
N ASP A 121 38.66 37.29 -18.60
CA ASP A 121 39.97 36.65 -18.45
C ASP A 121 39.92 35.31 -17.68
N CYS A 122 38.73 34.83 -17.30
CA CYS A 122 38.54 33.60 -16.55
C CYS A 122 37.98 32.45 -17.39
N SER A 123 38.21 31.21 -16.94
CA SER A 123 37.63 30.02 -17.57
C SER A 123 36.27 29.70 -16.95
N ALA A 124 35.36 29.11 -17.74
CA ALA A 124 34.08 28.66 -17.21
C ALA A 124 34.32 27.44 -16.30
N ASN A 125 33.57 27.36 -15.20
CA ASN A 125 33.52 26.15 -14.39
C ASN A 125 32.28 25.32 -14.76
N ALA A 126 32.19 24.10 -14.22
CA ALA A 126 31.07 23.21 -14.45
C ALA A 126 29.86 23.55 -13.56
N SER A 127 28.67 23.15 -14.01
CA SER A 127 27.51 23.08 -13.13
C SER A 127 27.74 22.07 -12.01
N GLY A 128 27.02 22.27 -10.91
CA GLY A 128 26.96 21.31 -9.82
C GLY A 128 26.43 19.95 -10.28
N PRO A 129 26.72 18.89 -9.52
CA PRO A 129 26.12 17.59 -9.78
C PRO A 129 24.60 17.61 -9.63
N ALA A 130 23.92 16.80 -10.44
CA ALA A 130 22.47 16.59 -10.28
C ALA A 130 22.14 15.83 -9.00
N GLY A 131 21.04 16.19 -8.34
CA GLY A 131 20.47 15.41 -7.25
C GLY A 131 19.76 14.15 -7.75
N PRO A 132 19.81 13.03 -7.00
CA PRO A 132 19.05 11.83 -7.35
C PRO A 132 17.54 12.05 -7.30
N GLY A 133 16.79 11.32 -8.11
CA GLY A 133 15.34 11.22 -7.93
C GLY A 133 14.97 10.49 -6.64
N GLY A 134 13.84 10.85 -6.04
CA GLY A 134 13.35 10.28 -4.79
C GLY A 134 12.94 8.81 -4.90
N LYS A 135 12.90 8.11 -3.75
CA LYS A 135 12.42 6.73 -3.72
C LYS A 135 10.91 6.70 -3.99
N GLY A 136 10.42 5.68 -4.69
CA GLY A 136 8.99 5.43 -4.80
C GLY A 136 8.34 5.12 -3.44
N GLY A 137 7.04 5.39 -3.32
CA GLY A 137 6.25 5.08 -2.12
C GLY A 137 5.94 3.59 -2.03
N THR A 138 5.83 3.08 -0.81
CA THR A 138 5.40 1.71 -0.55
C THR A 138 3.94 1.50 -0.99
N GLY A 139 3.61 0.32 -1.50
CA GLY A 139 2.21 -0.07 -1.72
C GLY A 139 1.41 -0.12 -0.41
N GLY A 140 0.09 0.00 -0.51
CA GLY A 140 -0.81 -0.22 0.63
C GLY A 140 -0.83 -1.67 1.08
N ASP A 141 -1.09 -1.91 2.35
CA ASP A 141 -1.20 -3.27 2.90
C ASP A 141 -2.58 -3.87 2.60
N GLY A 142 -2.63 -5.17 2.33
CA GLY A 142 -3.87 -5.94 2.36
C GLY A 142 -4.04 -6.57 3.74
N PRO A 143 -5.14 -6.31 4.49
CA PRO A 143 -5.35 -6.90 5.80
C PRO A 143 -5.76 -8.38 5.71
N ASP A 144 -5.77 -9.05 6.86
CA ASP A 144 -6.24 -10.43 6.99
C ASP A 144 -7.75 -10.54 6.77
N GLY A 145 -8.17 -11.71 6.28
CA GLY A 145 -9.59 -12.06 6.11
C GLY A 145 -10.30 -12.21 7.45
N GLY A 146 -11.62 -11.99 7.46
CA GLY A 146 -12.44 -12.15 8.66
C GLY A 146 -12.55 -13.62 9.07
N ASP A 147 -12.62 -13.87 10.37
CA ASP A 147 -12.89 -15.22 10.88
C ASP A 147 -14.35 -15.61 10.61
N ALA A 148 -14.59 -16.89 10.35
CA ALA A 148 -15.95 -17.43 10.35
C ALA A 148 -16.39 -17.74 11.78
N GLY A 149 -17.64 -17.43 12.11
CA GLY A 149 -18.26 -17.83 13.36
C GLY A 149 -18.63 -19.31 13.40
N ASP A 150 -18.86 -19.80 14.60
CA ASP A 150 -19.37 -21.15 14.85
C ASP A 150 -20.90 -21.24 14.68
N ILE A 151 -21.38 -22.45 14.41
CA ILE A 151 -22.81 -22.78 14.35
C ILE A 151 -23.12 -23.71 15.53
N TYR A 152 -24.10 -23.34 16.34
CA TYR A 152 -24.62 -24.15 17.44
C TYR A 152 -26.10 -24.41 17.25
N ILE A 153 -26.47 -25.68 17.18
CA ILE A 153 -27.86 -26.10 17.11
C ILE A 153 -28.14 -27.06 18.26
N THR A 154 -29.17 -26.75 19.03
CA THR A 154 -29.71 -27.61 20.07
C THR A 154 -31.20 -27.82 19.83
N PHE A 155 -31.64 -29.08 19.88
CA PHE A 155 -33.07 -29.41 19.86
C PHE A 155 -33.39 -30.65 20.68
N ALA A 156 -34.60 -30.71 21.24
CA ALA A 156 -35.03 -31.82 22.07
C ALA A 156 -35.76 -32.93 21.28
N GLN A 157 -36.52 -32.55 20.25
CA GLN A 157 -37.36 -33.47 19.46
C GLN A 157 -37.29 -33.17 17.95
N GLY A 158 -37.58 -34.19 17.16
CA GLY A 158 -37.66 -34.12 15.70
C GLY A 158 -36.48 -34.79 14.98
N SER A 159 -36.48 -34.72 13.65
CA SER A 159 -35.44 -35.35 12.81
C SER A 159 -34.96 -34.41 11.71
N PRO A 160 -34.33 -33.27 12.07
CA PRO A 160 -33.87 -32.32 11.08
C PRO A 160 -32.63 -32.85 10.35
N THR A 161 -32.44 -32.37 9.12
CA THR A 161 -31.21 -32.57 8.35
C THR A 161 -30.53 -31.23 8.08
N PHE A 162 -29.20 -31.25 7.91
CA PHE A 162 -28.40 -30.03 7.81
C PHE A 162 -27.44 -30.10 6.64
N ALA A 163 -27.30 -28.98 5.94
CA ALA A 163 -26.17 -28.64 5.10
C ALA A 163 -25.52 -27.37 5.68
N ALA A 164 -24.27 -27.47 6.15
CA ALA A 164 -23.60 -26.38 6.85
C ALA A 164 -22.31 -25.97 6.13
N THR A 165 -22.25 -24.71 5.69
CA THR A 165 -21.08 -24.09 5.09
C THR A 165 -20.45 -23.12 6.08
N ILE A 166 -19.20 -23.36 6.46
CA ILE A 166 -18.42 -22.46 7.31
C ILE A 166 -17.15 -22.08 6.57
N GLN A 167 -17.00 -20.80 6.23
CA GLN A 167 -15.90 -20.35 5.38
C GLN A 167 -15.22 -19.09 5.92
N PRO A 168 -13.89 -19.11 6.17
CA PRO A 168 -13.19 -17.87 6.50
C PRO A 168 -13.18 -16.88 5.33
N GLY A 169 -13.04 -15.61 5.64
CA GLY A 169 -12.75 -14.58 4.66
C GLY A 169 -11.35 -14.74 4.07
N THR A 170 -11.16 -14.30 2.83
CA THR A 170 -9.83 -14.26 2.21
C THR A 170 -9.07 -13.02 2.65
N GLY A 171 -7.75 -13.14 2.82
CA GLY A 171 -6.86 -11.98 3.03
C GLY A 171 -6.72 -11.12 1.78
N GLY A 172 -6.43 -9.83 1.99
CA GLY A 172 -6.25 -8.85 0.94
C GLY A 172 -4.87 -8.95 0.30
N SER A 173 -4.77 -8.59 -0.98
CA SER A 173 -3.49 -8.47 -1.67
C SER A 173 -2.79 -7.17 -1.31
N SER A 174 -1.46 -7.19 -1.34
CA SER A 174 -0.62 -5.99 -1.22
C SER A 174 -0.76 -5.09 -2.45
N GLY A 175 -0.64 -3.79 -2.23
CA GLY A 175 -0.47 -2.81 -3.30
C GLY A 175 0.92 -2.87 -3.94
N ASN A 176 0.99 -2.46 -5.21
CA ASN A 176 2.25 -2.33 -5.94
C ASN A 176 3.06 -1.13 -5.44
N PRO A 177 4.40 -1.19 -5.46
CA PRO A 177 5.24 -0.04 -5.15
C PRO A 177 5.11 1.07 -6.20
N GLY A 178 5.33 2.30 -5.77
CA GLY A 178 5.52 3.44 -6.66
C GLY A 178 6.88 3.42 -7.35
N ALA A 179 6.97 4.06 -8.51
CA ALA A 179 8.24 4.22 -9.22
C ALA A 179 9.16 5.22 -8.50
N GLY A 180 10.47 5.11 -8.72
CA GLY A 180 11.43 6.14 -8.32
C GLY A 180 11.24 7.42 -9.14
N GLY A 181 11.62 8.55 -8.54
CA GLY A 181 11.68 9.84 -9.22
C GLY A 181 12.81 9.90 -10.24
N ALA A 182 12.71 10.85 -11.16
CA ALA A 182 13.77 11.17 -12.10
C ALA A 182 14.89 11.97 -11.41
N PRO A 183 16.16 11.84 -11.85
CA PRO A 183 17.22 12.74 -11.42
C PRO A 183 16.96 14.19 -11.84
N GLY A 184 17.58 15.13 -11.13
CA GLY A 184 17.74 16.50 -11.62
C GLY A 184 18.71 16.59 -12.80
N ALA A 185 18.81 17.77 -13.40
CA ALA A 185 19.82 18.11 -14.41
C ALA A 185 21.11 18.58 -13.74
N GLY A 186 22.27 18.30 -14.35
CA GLY A 186 23.56 18.67 -13.79
C GLY A 186 24.68 17.73 -14.23
N THR A 187 25.87 17.92 -13.66
CA THR A 187 26.98 17.01 -13.92
C THR A 187 26.77 15.66 -13.21
N GLY A 188 27.38 14.59 -13.73
CA GLY A 188 27.45 13.29 -13.03
C GLY A 188 26.18 12.42 -13.01
N GLY A 189 25.01 12.92 -13.45
CA GLY A 189 23.77 12.13 -13.58
C GLY A 189 23.28 11.58 -12.23
N GLY A 190 22.41 12.32 -11.54
CA GLY A 190 22.04 12.03 -10.14
C GLY A 190 21.44 10.65 -9.86
N GLY A 191 21.00 9.92 -10.89
CA GLY A 191 20.38 8.60 -10.74
C GLY A 191 19.01 8.64 -10.07
N SER A 192 18.52 7.47 -9.66
CA SER A 192 17.27 7.32 -8.92
C SER A 192 17.51 6.49 -7.67
N LEU A 193 16.83 6.82 -6.57
CA LEU A 193 16.83 6.00 -5.36
C LEU A 193 16.00 4.71 -5.50
N GLY A 194 15.35 4.50 -6.66
CA GLY A 194 14.64 3.28 -7.00
C GLY A 194 13.15 3.30 -6.60
N GLY A 195 12.46 2.20 -6.89
CA GLY A 195 11.05 2.01 -6.54
C GLY A 195 10.81 1.89 -5.04
N GLY A 196 9.54 1.98 -4.67
CA GLY A 196 9.08 1.64 -3.32
C GLY A 196 9.10 0.14 -3.06
N ASP A 197 8.61 -0.24 -1.89
CA ASP A 197 8.42 -1.64 -1.50
C ASP A 197 6.96 -2.07 -1.70
N TYR A 198 6.71 -3.37 -1.85
CA TYR A 198 5.34 -3.89 -1.81
C TYR A 198 4.76 -3.71 -0.40
N GLY A 199 3.44 -3.52 -0.33
CA GLY A 199 2.73 -3.66 0.95
C GLY A 199 2.76 -5.11 1.46
N HIS A 200 2.27 -5.31 2.66
CA HIS A 200 2.05 -6.63 3.23
C HIS A 200 0.79 -7.27 2.62
N LYS A 201 0.87 -8.58 2.36
CA LYS A 201 -0.27 -9.39 1.96
C LYS A 201 -0.92 -10.01 3.19
N GLY A 202 -2.24 -9.93 3.28
CA GLY A 202 -3.01 -10.53 4.35
C GLY A 202 -3.17 -12.04 4.18
N VAL A 203 -3.41 -12.73 5.29
CA VAL A 203 -3.74 -14.16 5.30
C VAL A 203 -5.24 -14.36 5.39
N ALA A 204 -5.71 -15.57 5.05
CA ALA A 204 -7.11 -15.93 5.27
C ALA A 204 -7.45 -15.95 6.76
N GLY A 205 -8.70 -15.64 7.09
CA GLY A 205 -9.22 -15.79 8.43
C GLY A 205 -9.29 -17.26 8.88
N LYS A 206 -9.72 -17.47 10.11
CA LYS A 206 -9.92 -18.80 10.71
C LYS A 206 -11.31 -19.32 10.39
N GLY A 207 -11.40 -20.62 10.15
CA GLY A 207 -12.69 -21.31 10.05
C GLY A 207 -13.36 -21.48 11.42
N GLY A 208 -14.69 -21.55 11.42
CA GLY A 208 -15.50 -21.92 12.58
C GLY A 208 -15.82 -23.41 12.63
N GLN A 209 -16.69 -23.79 13.56
CA GLN A 209 -17.09 -25.16 13.83
C GLN A 209 -18.61 -25.29 13.88
N PHE A 210 -19.13 -26.46 13.47
CA PHE A 210 -20.55 -26.78 13.60
C PHE A 210 -20.76 -27.72 14.79
N PHE A 211 -21.68 -27.39 15.69
CA PHE A 211 -22.07 -28.18 16.84
C PHE A 211 -23.56 -28.50 16.77
N LEU A 212 -23.87 -29.79 16.93
CA LEU A 212 -25.22 -30.32 17.02
C LEU A 212 -25.41 -31.01 18.36
N ASN A 213 -26.34 -30.52 19.18
CA ASN A 213 -26.62 -31.00 20.53
C ASN A 213 -25.32 -31.15 21.36
N GLY A 214 -24.48 -30.11 21.32
CA GLY A 214 -23.20 -30.04 22.03
C GLY A 214 -22.05 -30.87 21.43
N LYS A 215 -22.27 -31.59 20.33
CA LYS A 215 -21.24 -32.41 19.67
C LYS A 215 -20.77 -31.76 18.37
N LYS A 216 -19.46 -31.64 18.20
CA LYS A 216 -18.86 -31.15 16.96
C LYS A 216 -19.23 -32.08 15.80
N GLN A 217 -19.69 -31.47 14.71
CA GLN A 217 -19.99 -32.10 13.44
C GLN A 217 -18.92 -31.70 12.43
N ASN A 218 -18.67 -32.59 11.46
CA ASN A 218 -17.93 -32.20 10.27
C ASN A 218 -18.93 -31.53 9.32
N PRO A 219 -18.69 -30.28 8.88
CA PRO A 219 -19.51 -29.70 7.82
C PRO A 219 -19.42 -30.60 6.58
N SER A 220 -20.58 -30.90 6.01
CA SER A 220 -20.77 -31.72 4.81
C SER A 220 -20.53 -30.92 3.54
#